data_AF-A0A7T5R911-F1
#
_entry.id   AF-A0A7T5R911-F1
#
_cell.length_a   1.000
_cell.length_b   1.000
_cell.length_c   1.000
_cell.angle_alpha   90.00
_cell.angle_beta   90.00
_cell.angle_gamma   90.00
#
_symmetry.space_group_name_H-M   'P 1'
#
loop_
_entity.id
_entity.type
_entity.pdbx_description
1 polymer ?
#
loop_
_entity_poly.entity_id
_entity_poly.type
_entity_poly.pdbx_seq_one_letter_code
_entity_poly.pdbx_strand_id
1 'polypeptide(L)'
;MRSPLLLVVVILIGGCLGAAETGDSKTAGYAPLIEPSDFVSDITNRYFTAVPGNNFVYESDTEDGLERIEVYVTNETRVVMGVTARVVWDRVWLDGELIEDTKDWYAQDAEGNVWYFGEDSKELEDGSVVNTEGSWEAGVDDAQPGIIMKADPRVGDSYRQEYYAGVAEDMGEVLALDETVTMRSGTFAGCLKTRDWTPLETGSDTHKYYCPDAGWVVLEVALEDGQRTELVDITEGASATEELSSEQLYWNERIDAAFEPVDCPAPRDPNGLPDGYYKGPMFDTHMHIASLPDGGPGDELDAGDVPTLGVNMGMDTIVCALDVEGTEKAIGFFPVWEPIIEQQVEVVRKTTEEYPDRFILFIMPPDDDGSPDGYPTVDAETLEEMLDVEPGLFEGYGEIGLYARQGGAAALPPDSQRLMEIYPVVREHGLVVYFHLGEGQQEAYENVLSANPDITFIFHGDQLIPYENGVQNLEHIEEILDNHPNVYYGVDELYGDEFLMRPEVSKEEFLAHFADYEPLLEKDLGTWKGFTERHPNQVLWDTDRGWSSPWSLDPEVALTLNNYTRAFIGRLNPAVQEKYAYENAQRIFKG
;
A
#
# COMPACT_ATOMS: atom_id res chain seq x y z
N MET A 1 -14.13 -42.85 -10.81
CA MET A 1 -13.55 -42.14 -11.97
C MET A 1 -12.40 -41.36 -11.38
N ARG A 2 -11.18 -41.64 -11.83
CA ARG A 2 -9.98 -40.95 -11.37
C ARG A 2 -9.99 -39.58 -12.07
N SER A 3 -9.92 -38.48 -11.31
CA SER A 3 -9.66 -37.16 -11.89
C SER A 3 -8.35 -37.21 -12.69
N PRO A 4 -8.29 -36.59 -13.87
CA PRO A 4 -7.02 -36.33 -14.52
C PRO A 4 -6.24 -35.33 -13.66
N LEU A 5 -4.95 -35.61 -13.43
CA LEU A 5 -4.01 -34.61 -12.94
C LEU A 5 -3.88 -33.58 -14.08
N LEU A 6 -4.12 -32.31 -13.78
CA LEU A 6 -3.70 -31.20 -14.64
C LEU A 6 -2.17 -31.22 -14.70
N LEU A 7 -1.59 -31.22 -15.90
CA LEU A 7 -0.16 -31.03 -16.10
C LEU A 7 0.07 -29.54 -16.33
N VAL A 8 0.26 -28.77 -15.25
CA VAL A 8 0.59 -27.34 -15.29
C VAL A 8 2.08 -27.21 -15.60
N VAL A 9 2.46 -26.53 -16.69
CA VAL A 9 3.85 -26.31 -17.05
C VAL A 9 4.32 -25.04 -16.34
N VAL A 10 4.68 -25.21 -15.07
CA VAL A 10 5.36 -24.21 -14.27
C VAL A 10 6.68 -23.85 -14.95
N ILE A 11 7.03 -22.56 -15.04
CA ILE A 11 8.42 -22.15 -15.25
C ILE A 11 9.16 -22.34 -13.89
N LEU A 12 9.12 -23.59 -13.40
CA LEU A 12 9.63 -24.26 -12.18
C LEU A 12 9.43 -23.51 -10.84
N ILE A 13 8.59 -24.01 -9.92
CA ILE A 13 8.92 -25.16 -9.05
C ILE A 13 8.03 -26.42 -9.21
N GLY A 14 8.66 -27.58 -9.00
CA GLY A 14 8.08 -28.92 -9.15
C GLY A 14 6.90 -29.28 -8.22
N GLY A 15 5.86 -29.85 -8.84
CA GLY A 15 4.73 -30.47 -8.16
C GLY A 15 5.09 -31.83 -7.55
N CYS A 16 5.09 -31.90 -6.21
CA CYS A 16 5.29 -33.15 -5.49
C CYS A 16 3.98 -33.97 -5.42
N LEU A 17 3.78 -34.89 -6.38
CA LEU A 17 2.70 -35.89 -6.32
C LEU A 17 3.23 -37.32 -6.04
N GLY A 18 3.19 -37.71 -4.76
CA GLY A 18 3.01 -39.11 -4.34
C GLY A 18 4.19 -39.85 -3.70
N ALA A 19 3.99 -40.27 -2.44
CA ALA A 19 4.92 -40.97 -1.57
C ALA A 19 5.51 -42.31 -2.07
N ALA A 20 6.81 -42.53 -1.78
CA ALA A 20 7.39 -43.85 -1.50
C ALA A 20 8.66 -43.78 -0.62
N GLU A 21 8.73 -44.68 0.37
CA GLU A 21 9.78 -44.80 1.39
C GLU A 21 11.13 -45.40 0.89
N THR A 22 12.21 -44.85 1.47
CA THR A 22 13.53 -45.45 1.83
C THR A 22 14.64 -45.60 0.78
N GLY A 23 15.72 -44.85 1.03
CA GLY A 23 17.06 -45.09 0.46
C GLY A 23 18.11 -44.14 1.04
N ASP A 24 18.59 -44.43 2.27
CA ASP A 24 19.67 -43.69 2.94
C ASP A 24 20.99 -43.73 2.13
N SER A 25 21.34 -42.59 1.54
CA SER A 25 22.67 -42.30 1.01
C SER A 25 22.97 -40.82 1.24
N LYS A 26 23.43 -40.48 2.45
CA LYS A 26 24.00 -39.16 2.76
C LYS A 26 25.24 -38.89 1.89
N THR A 27 25.02 -38.22 0.76
CA THR A 27 26.03 -37.44 0.05
C THR A 27 26.44 -36.24 0.91
N ALA A 28 27.67 -35.76 0.76
CA ALA A 28 28.14 -34.56 1.46
C ALA A 28 27.16 -33.39 1.20
N GLY A 29 26.62 -32.80 2.27
CA GLY A 29 25.51 -31.85 2.18
C GLY A 29 25.87 -30.63 1.34
N TYR A 30 24.99 -30.27 0.41
CA TYR A 30 25.02 -28.99 -0.27
C TYR A 30 24.69 -27.90 0.74
N ALA A 31 25.58 -26.93 0.91
CA ALA A 31 25.46 -25.82 1.86
C ALA A 31 26.38 -24.68 1.39
N PRO A 32 25.93 -23.85 0.42
CA PRO A 32 26.72 -22.71 -0.04
C PRO A 32 26.95 -21.71 1.10
N LEU A 33 28.09 -21.02 1.07
CA LEU A 33 28.36 -19.93 2.00
C LEU A 33 27.70 -18.66 1.45
N ILE A 34 26.78 -18.08 2.22
CA ILE A 34 26.09 -16.83 1.88
C ILE A 34 26.62 -15.73 2.79
N GLU A 35 27.30 -14.75 2.20
CA GLU A 35 27.76 -13.53 2.87
C GLU A 35 26.96 -12.35 2.30
N PRO A 36 26.06 -11.70 3.07
CA PRO A 36 25.18 -10.66 2.53
C PRO A 36 25.89 -9.49 1.84
N SER A 37 27.12 -9.17 2.24
CA SER A 37 27.92 -8.10 1.62
C SER A 37 28.40 -8.40 0.21
N ASP A 38 28.29 -9.66 -0.22
CA ASP A 38 28.71 -10.10 -1.55
C ASP A 38 27.59 -9.93 -2.59
N PHE A 39 26.40 -9.44 -2.20
CA PHE A 39 25.26 -9.24 -3.09
C PHE A 39 25.06 -7.77 -3.49
N VAL A 40 24.52 -7.56 -4.67
CA VAL A 40 24.23 -6.24 -5.26
C VAL A 40 22.72 -5.99 -5.33
N SER A 41 22.32 -4.72 -5.46
CA SER A 41 20.91 -4.29 -5.50
C SER A 41 20.16 -4.72 -6.75
N ASP A 42 20.88 -4.82 -7.88
CA ASP A 42 20.27 -4.98 -9.20
C ASP A 42 20.72 -6.27 -9.87
N ILE A 43 19.77 -6.99 -10.46
CA ILE A 43 20.03 -8.22 -11.21
C ILE A 43 20.21 -7.84 -12.69
N THR A 44 21.47 -7.78 -13.11
CA THR A 44 21.93 -7.33 -14.43
C THR A 44 22.61 -8.46 -15.23
N ASN A 45 22.38 -9.72 -14.82
CA ASN A 45 22.94 -10.87 -15.50
C ASN A 45 22.44 -10.96 -16.94
N ARG A 46 23.37 -11.16 -17.88
CA ARG A 46 23.11 -11.18 -19.33
C ARG A 46 21.92 -12.05 -19.77
N TYR A 47 21.67 -13.17 -19.09
CA TYR A 47 20.63 -14.14 -19.45
C TYR A 47 19.44 -14.13 -18.48
N PHE A 48 19.52 -13.35 -17.40
CA PHE A 48 18.54 -13.27 -16.33
C PHE A 48 18.58 -11.87 -15.70
N THR A 49 17.98 -10.90 -16.38
CA THR A 49 17.92 -9.48 -16.01
C THR A 49 16.57 -9.22 -15.37
N ALA A 50 16.54 -8.92 -14.07
CA ALA A 50 15.30 -8.62 -13.34
C ALA A 50 15.22 -7.11 -13.07
N VAL A 51 14.89 -6.34 -14.10
CA VAL A 51 14.59 -4.90 -13.98
C VAL A 51 13.15 -4.75 -13.49
N PRO A 52 12.90 -4.02 -12.38
CA PRO A 52 11.54 -3.78 -11.90
C PRO A 52 10.63 -3.16 -12.96
N GLY A 53 9.38 -3.61 -13.00
CA GLY A 53 8.39 -3.26 -14.01
C GLY A 53 8.45 -4.14 -15.27
N ASN A 54 9.51 -4.94 -15.46
CA ASN A 54 9.51 -5.92 -16.56
C ASN A 54 8.38 -6.92 -16.36
N ASN A 55 7.62 -7.18 -17.42
CA ASN A 55 6.60 -8.21 -17.46
C ASN A 55 6.83 -9.14 -18.65
N PHE A 56 6.82 -10.44 -18.40
CA PHE A 56 6.99 -11.47 -19.41
C PHE A 56 5.74 -12.34 -19.48
N VAL A 57 5.12 -12.42 -20.65
CA VAL A 57 3.91 -13.22 -20.85
C VAL A 57 4.21 -14.42 -21.73
N TYR A 58 3.84 -15.61 -21.26
CA TYR A 58 4.00 -16.86 -21.97
C TYR A 58 2.65 -17.49 -22.29
N GLU A 59 2.63 -18.27 -23.37
CA GLU A 59 1.52 -19.16 -23.70
C GLU A 59 2.01 -20.57 -24.01
N SER A 60 1.22 -21.55 -23.59
CA SER A 60 1.38 -22.96 -23.92
C SER A 60 0.03 -23.59 -24.23
N ASP A 61 -0.05 -24.31 -25.35
CA ASP A 61 -1.20 -25.15 -25.68
C ASP A 61 -1.02 -26.52 -25.00
N THR A 62 -1.76 -26.78 -23.92
CA THR A 62 -1.67 -28.02 -23.12
C THR A 62 -2.80 -29.00 -23.49
N GLU A 63 -2.77 -30.23 -22.96
CA GLU A 63 -3.92 -31.15 -23.10
C GLU A 63 -5.16 -30.68 -22.33
N ASP A 64 -4.96 -29.87 -21.29
CA ASP A 64 -6.00 -29.39 -20.38
C ASP A 64 -6.60 -28.04 -20.79
N GLY A 65 -5.88 -27.24 -21.59
CA GLY A 65 -6.37 -25.94 -22.07
C GLY A 65 -5.26 -25.02 -22.58
N LEU A 66 -5.58 -23.75 -22.78
CA LEU A 66 -4.57 -22.71 -23.00
C LEU A 66 -4.04 -22.28 -21.63
N GLU A 67 -2.76 -22.51 -21.41
CA GLU A 67 -2.05 -22.01 -20.24
C GLU A 67 -1.39 -20.66 -20.59
N ARG A 68 -1.62 -19.65 -19.76
CA ARG A 68 -0.98 -18.34 -19.82
C ARG A 68 -0.20 -18.12 -18.54
N ILE A 69 1.04 -17.68 -18.66
CA ILE A 69 1.93 -17.39 -17.53
C ILE A 69 2.33 -15.92 -17.59
N GLU A 70 2.34 -15.24 -16.46
CA GLU A 70 2.78 -13.85 -16.36
C GLU A 70 3.81 -13.72 -15.24
N VAL A 71 5.03 -13.35 -15.63
CA VAL A 71 6.16 -13.16 -14.73
C VAL A 71 6.45 -11.67 -14.64
N TYR A 72 6.09 -11.07 -13.51
CA TYR A 72 6.26 -9.65 -13.24
C TYR A 72 7.39 -9.38 -12.24
N VAL A 73 8.39 -8.61 -12.65
CA VAL A 73 9.48 -8.18 -11.76
C VAL A 73 8.99 -6.99 -10.94
N THR A 74 8.71 -7.21 -9.67
CA THR A 74 8.11 -6.18 -8.80
C THR A 74 9.15 -5.14 -8.34
N ASN A 75 8.68 -4.00 -7.80
CA ASN A 75 9.52 -3.08 -7.02
C ASN A 75 9.81 -3.59 -5.59
N GLU A 76 9.09 -4.62 -5.11
CA GLU A 76 9.25 -5.20 -3.79
C GLU A 76 10.59 -5.94 -3.64
N THR A 77 11.07 -6.00 -2.39
CA THR A 77 12.22 -6.82 -2.01
C THR A 77 11.92 -7.61 -0.74
N ARG A 78 12.60 -8.75 -0.56
CA ARG A 78 12.54 -9.57 0.65
C ARG A 78 13.94 -9.84 1.18
N VAL A 79 14.13 -9.75 2.49
CA VAL A 79 15.41 -10.13 3.12
C VAL A 79 15.38 -11.62 3.50
N VAL A 80 16.20 -12.44 2.83
CA VAL A 80 16.35 -13.88 3.09
C VAL A 80 17.81 -14.17 3.43
N MET A 81 18.06 -14.85 4.55
CA MET A 81 19.42 -15.06 5.09
C MET A 81 20.27 -13.76 5.21
N GLY A 82 19.63 -12.61 5.34
CA GLY A 82 20.27 -11.29 5.41
C GLY A 82 20.58 -10.65 4.05
N VAL A 83 20.31 -11.32 2.94
CA VAL A 83 20.43 -10.80 1.56
C VAL A 83 19.11 -10.17 1.15
N THR A 84 19.15 -8.95 0.63
CA THR A 84 17.99 -8.32 -0.02
C THR A 84 17.79 -8.94 -1.41
N ALA A 85 16.73 -9.71 -1.58
CA ALA A 85 16.34 -10.36 -2.82
C ALA A 85 15.18 -9.61 -3.50
N ARG A 86 15.22 -9.50 -4.83
CA ARG A 86 14.15 -9.00 -5.68
C ARG A 86 12.99 -9.99 -5.67
N VAL A 87 11.78 -9.49 -5.41
CA VAL A 87 10.56 -10.28 -5.55
C VAL A 87 10.13 -10.30 -7.02
N VAL A 88 9.95 -11.48 -7.57
CA VAL A 88 9.35 -11.71 -8.91
C VAL A 88 8.03 -12.44 -8.70
N TRP A 89 6.96 -11.93 -9.29
CA TRP A 89 5.60 -12.45 -9.12
C TRP A 89 5.21 -13.24 -10.36
N ASP A 90 5.12 -14.57 -10.22
CA ASP A 90 4.66 -15.50 -11.24
C ASP A 90 3.19 -15.86 -10.99
N ARG A 91 2.38 -15.81 -12.04
CA ARG A 91 0.97 -16.17 -12.02
C ARG A 91 0.65 -17.04 -13.22
N VAL A 92 -0.07 -18.12 -12.99
CA VAL A 92 -0.47 -19.08 -14.03
C VAL A 92 -1.98 -19.14 -14.14
N TRP A 93 -2.48 -19.00 -15.36
CA TRP A 93 -3.89 -19.18 -15.69
C TRP A 93 -4.09 -20.34 -16.66
N LEU A 94 -5.13 -21.14 -16.41
CA LEU A 94 -5.62 -22.15 -17.36
C LEU A 94 -7.01 -21.75 -17.85
N ASP A 95 -7.16 -21.57 -19.16
CA ASP A 95 -8.41 -21.12 -19.80
C ASP A 95 -9.02 -19.86 -19.16
N GLY A 96 -8.16 -19.00 -18.57
CA GLY A 96 -8.53 -17.75 -17.90
C GLY A 96 -8.80 -17.86 -16.40
N GLU A 97 -8.73 -19.04 -15.81
CA GLU A 97 -8.82 -19.24 -14.36
C GLU A 97 -7.43 -19.23 -13.73
N LEU A 98 -7.20 -18.42 -12.69
CA LEU A 98 -5.94 -18.38 -11.95
C LEU A 98 -5.79 -19.69 -11.16
N ILE A 99 -4.73 -20.44 -11.45
CA ILE A 99 -4.45 -21.74 -10.83
C ILE A 99 -3.17 -21.73 -9.99
N GLU A 100 -2.31 -20.72 -10.17
CA GLU A 100 -1.08 -20.55 -9.37
C GLU A 100 -0.75 -19.07 -9.16
N ASP A 101 -0.31 -18.73 -7.94
CA ASP A 101 0.18 -17.41 -7.53
C ASP A 101 1.44 -17.60 -6.67
N THR A 102 2.60 -17.26 -7.23
CA THR A 102 3.92 -17.54 -6.66
C THR A 102 4.79 -16.28 -6.60
N LYS A 103 5.37 -15.99 -5.44
CA LYS A 103 6.36 -14.91 -5.26
C LYS A 103 7.75 -15.50 -5.05
N ASP A 104 8.60 -15.37 -6.05
CA ASP A 104 9.99 -15.81 -6.06
C ASP A 104 10.96 -14.76 -5.50
N TRP A 105 12.07 -15.20 -4.90
CA TRP A 105 13.10 -14.31 -4.38
C TRP A 105 14.47 -14.57 -5.04
N TYR A 106 14.92 -13.62 -5.86
CA TYR A 106 16.21 -13.71 -6.55
C TYR A 106 17.20 -12.65 -6.08
N ALA A 107 18.49 -12.95 -6.03
CA ALA A 107 19.52 -11.95 -5.77
C ALA A 107 20.78 -12.21 -6.59
N GLN A 108 21.46 -11.14 -7.01
CA GLN A 108 22.71 -11.26 -7.76
C GLN A 108 23.92 -11.03 -6.85
N ASP A 109 24.91 -11.92 -6.93
CA ASP A 109 26.20 -11.73 -6.27
C ASP A 109 27.12 -10.76 -7.06
N ALA A 110 28.18 -10.29 -6.43
CA ALA A 110 29.14 -9.36 -7.01
C ALA A 110 29.97 -9.97 -8.16
N GLU A 111 29.95 -11.29 -8.32
CA GLU A 111 30.54 -11.99 -9.47
C GLU A 111 29.58 -12.03 -10.67
N GLY A 112 28.29 -11.77 -10.45
CA GLY A 112 27.24 -11.73 -11.45
C GLY A 112 26.38 -13.00 -11.52
N ASN A 113 26.52 -13.95 -10.59
CA ASN A 113 25.62 -15.11 -10.53
C ASN A 113 24.30 -14.68 -9.89
N VAL A 114 23.20 -15.16 -10.45
CA VAL A 114 21.86 -14.96 -9.89
C VAL A 114 21.50 -16.18 -9.07
N TRP A 115 21.17 -15.94 -7.82
CA TRP A 115 20.79 -16.91 -6.81
C TRP A 115 19.28 -16.90 -6.61
N TYR A 116 18.71 -18.07 -6.32
CA TYR A 116 17.32 -18.26 -5.96
C TYR A 116 17.22 -18.63 -4.48
N PHE A 117 16.51 -17.81 -3.72
CA PHE A 117 16.46 -17.85 -2.26
C PHE A 117 15.18 -18.48 -1.71
N GLY A 118 14.21 -18.81 -2.57
CA GLY A 118 12.96 -19.44 -2.18
C GLY A 118 11.76 -18.76 -2.82
N GLU A 119 10.58 -19.23 -2.41
CA GLU A 119 9.28 -18.80 -2.90
C GLU A 119 8.17 -18.92 -1.86
N ASP A 120 7.14 -18.09 -2.03
CA ASP A 120 5.79 -18.26 -1.47
C ASP A 120 4.85 -18.66 -2.61
N SER A 121 4.61 -19.96 -2.78
CA SER A 121 3.80 -20.55 -3.84
C SER A 121 2.43 -20.99 -3.33
N LYS A 122 1.37 -20.66 -4.09
CA LYS A 122 -0.04 -21.01 -3.81
C LYS A 122 -0.68 -21.61 -5.04
N GLU A 123 -1.19 -22.83 -4.93
CA GLU A 123 -2.10 -23.41 -5.92
C GLU A 123 -3.55 -23.06 -5.58
N LEU A 124 -4.34 -22.73 -6.59
CA LEU A 124 -5.72 -22.28 -6.45
C LEU A 124 -6.69 -23.20 -7.22
N GLU A 125 -7.86 -23.44 -6.62
CA GLU A 125 -9.04 -24.01 -7.30
C GLU A 125 -10.26 -23.15 -6.96
N ASP A 126 -11.06 -22.76 -7.96
CA ASP A 126 -12.26 -21.92 -7.79
C ASP A 126 -11.96 -20.62 -6.99
N GLY A 127 -10.78 -20.03 -7.20
CA GLY A 127 -10.30 -18.81 -6.52
C GLY A 127 -9.91 -19.00 -5.05
N SER A 128 -9.82 -20.23 -4.54
CA SER A 128 -9.38 -20.54 -3.18
C SER A 128 -8.04 -21.25 -3.17
N VAL A 129 -7.14 -20.85 -2.27
CA VAL A 129 -5.86 -21.55 -2.08
C VAL A 129 -6.12 -22.97 -1.56
N VAL A 130 -5.67 -23.97 -2.30
CA VAL A 130 -5.81 -25.39 -1.94
C VAL A 130 -4.50 -26.04 -1.52
N ASN A 131 -3.36 -25.49 -1.95
CA ASN A 131 -2.04 -26.02 -1.65
C ASN A 131 -0.99 -24.90 -1.52
N THR A 132 0.02 -25.13 -0.67
CA THR A 132 1.20 -24.26 -0.49
C THR A 132 2.49 -25.06 -0.34
N GLU A 133 2.45 -26.37 -0.64
CA GLU A 133 3.59 -27.29 -0.43
C GLU A 133 4.83 -26.95 -1.28
N GLY A 134 4.67 -26.15 -2.35
CA GLY A 134 5.81 -25.60 -3.12
C GLY A 134 6.65 -24.60 -2.31
N SER A 135 6.05 -23.87 -1.37
CA SER A 135 6.74 -22.79 -0.64
C SER A 135 7.95 -23.27 0.16
N TRP A 136 9.08 -22.59 -0.02
CA TRP A 136 10.28 -22.80 0.78
C TRP A 136 11.12 -21.52 0.90
N GLU A 137 11.93 -21.42 1.96
CA GLU A 137 12.81 -20.27 2.18
C GLU A 137 14.21 -20.74 2.59
N ALA A 138 15.24 -20.24 1.89
CA ALA A 138 16.63 -20.50 2.23
C ALA A 138 16.94 -20.13 3.68
N GLY A 139 17.58 -21.04 4.42
CA GLY A 139 17.90 -20.87 5.84
C GLY A 139 16.79 -21.31 6.79
N VAL A 140 15.61 -21.68 6.29
CA VAL A 140 14.53 -22.34 7.05
C VAL A 140 14.59 -23.84 6.79
N ASP A 141 14.41 -24.65 7.84
CA ASP A 141 14.34 -26.13 7.75
C ASP A 141 15.45 -26.79 6.91
N ASP A 142 16.68 -26.27 7.03
CA ASP A 142 17.88 -26.67 6.30
C ASP A 142 17.84 -26.43 4.77
N ALA A 143 16.81 -25.79 4.22
CA ALA A 143 16.76 -25.38 2.82
C ALA A 143 17.91 -24.43 2.48
N GLN A 144 18.48 -24.59 1.29
CA GLN A 144 19.64 -23.86 0.80
C GLN A 144 19.32 -23.20 -0.55
N PRO A 145 19.83 -21.97 -0.79
CA PRO A 145 19.66 -21.33 -2.07
C PRO A 145 20.52 -22.00 -3.14
N GLY A 146 20.12 -21.89 -4.40
CA GLY A 146 20.92 -22.32 -5.54
C GLY A 146 21.18 -21.18 -6.51
N ILE A 147 21.89 -21.49 -7.59
CA ILE A 147 22.19 -20.55 -8.66
C ILE A 147 21.16 -20.79 -9.76
N ILE A 148 20.27 -19.84 -10.03
CA ILE A 148 19.35 -19.94 -11.16
C ILE A 148 20.07 -19.62 -12.47
N MET A 149 21.03 -18.70 -12.44
CA MET A 149 21.81 -18.30 -13.61
C MET A 149 23.26 -17.92 -13.27
N LYS A 150 24.22 -18.46 -14.01
CA LYS A 150 25.65 -18.18 -13.79
C LYS A 150 26.07 -16.87 -14.45
N ALA A 151 27.08 -16.20 -13.89
CA ALA A 151 27.68 -15.00 -14.49
C ALA A 151 28.37 -15.28 -15.84
N ASP A 152 29.10 -16.39 -15.91
CA ASP A 152 29.87 -16.86 -17.07
C ASP A 152 29.54 -18.34 -17.33
N PRO A 153 28.35 -18.65 -17.89
CA PRO A 153 27.94 -20.02 -18.12
C PRO A 153 28.82 -20.71 -19.17
N ARG A 154 29.23 -21.95 -18.92
CA ARG A 154 30.02 -22.77 -19.85
C ARG A 154 29.32 -24.08 -20.13
N VAL A 155 29.39 -24.53 -21.38
CA VAL A 155 28.82 -25.85 -21.77
C VAL A 155 29.37 -26.96 -20.88
N GLY A 156 28.46 -27.74 -20.29
CA GLY A 156 28.74 -28.80 -19.32
C GLY A 156 28.80 -28.34 -17.85
N ASP A 157 28.60 -27.04 -17.58
CA ASP A 157 28.36 -26.58 -16.21
C ASP A 157 27.04 -27.16 -15.72
N SER A 158 27.08 -27.88 -14.61
CA SER A 158 25.89 -28.33 -13.88
C SER A 158 25.89 -27.77 -12.47
N TYR A 159 24.72 -27.33 -12.02
CA TYR A 159 24.53 -26.61 -10.77
C TYR A 159 23.15 -26.89 -10.18
N ARG A 160 23.01 -26.68 -8.87
CA ARG A 160 21.71 -26.69 -8.19
C ARG A 160 21.07 -25.31 -8.35
N GLN A 161 19.82 -25.29 -8.77
CA GLN A 161 18.97 -24.08 -8.79
C GLN A 161 18.36 -23.85 -7.40
N GLU A 162 18.18 -24.93 -6.64
CA GLU A 162 17.68 -24.92 -5.26
C GLU A 162 18.07 -26.22 -4.52
N TYR A 163 17.86 -26.23 -3.20
CA TYR A 163 18.01 -27.45 -2.42
C TYR A 163 17.26 -27.41 -1.07
N TYR A 164 16.14 -28.11 -1.01
CA TYR A 164 15.44 -28.52 0.17
C TYR A 164 15.16 -30.03 0.06
N ALA A 165 15.91 -30.84 0.84
CA ALA A 165 15.99 -32.28 0.63
C ALA A 165 14.61 -32.97 0.63
N GLY A 166 14.26 -33.62 -0.47
CA GLY A 166 12.98 -34.31 -0.66
C GLY A 166 11.77 -33.40 -0.90
N VAL A 167 11.98 -32.09 -1.02
CA VAL A 167 10.94 -31.09 -1.28
C VAL A 167 11.22 -30.36 -2.59
N ALA A 168 12.42 -29.75 -2.71
CA ALA A 168 12.82 -28.90 -3.83
C ALA A 168 14.29 -29.21 -4.18
N GLU A 169 14.60 -29.77 -5.34
CA GLU A 169 15.98 -30.19 -5.66
C GLU A 169 16.39 -29.91 -7.11
N ASP A 170 15.88 -28.83 -7.69
CA ASP A 170 16.09 -28.53 -9.11
C ASP A 170 17.55 -28.28 -9.49
N MET A 171 17.87 -28.71 -10.71
CA MET A 171 19.19 -28.75 -11.28
C MET A 171 19.19 -28.14 -12.68
N GLY A 172 20.22 -27.34 -12.97
CA GLY A 172 20.51 -26.84 -14.31
C GLY A 172 21.78 -27.47 -14.89
N GLU A 173 21.80 -27.67 -16.22
CA GLU A 173 23.00 -27.99 -17.00
C GLU A 173 23.06 -27.13 -18.26
N VAL A 174 24.16 -26.40 -18.47
CA VAL A 174 24.37 -25.60 -19.67
C VAL A 174 24.69 -26.52 -20.86
N LEU A 175 23.84 -26.51 -21.87
CA LEU A 175 24.00 -27.34 -23.08
C LEU A 175 24.61 -26.59 -24.26
N ALA A 176 24.27 -25.30 -24.44
CA ALA A 176 24.76 -24.46 -25.54
C ALA A 176 24.69 -22.97 -25.18
N LEU A 177 25.45 -22.12 -25.88
CA LEU A 177 25.58 -20.68 -25.57
C LEU A 177 25.23 -19.75 -26.74
N ASP A 178 24.95 -20.31 -27.92
CA ASP A 178 24.75 -19.55 -29.17
C ASP A 178 23.65 -20.17 -30.02
N GLU A 179 22.54 -20.54 -29.38
CA GLU A 179 21.36 -21.07 -30.07
C GLU A 179 20.59 -19.94 -30.76
N THR A 180 19.94 -20.27 -31.87
CA THR A 180 18.95 -19.43 -32.53
C THR A 180 17.57 -20.06 -32.31
N VAL A 181 16.67 -19.32 -31.66
CA VAL A 181 15.36 -19.80 -31.24
C VAL A 181 14.28 -19.08 -32.03
N THR A 182 13.41 -19.82 -32.70
CA THR A 182 12.23 -19.29 -33.39
C THR A 182 10.97 -19.68 -32.61
N MET A 183 10.12 -18.69 -32.36
CA MET A 183 8.85 -18.77 -31.64
C MET A 183 7.75 -18.13 -32.49
N ARG A 184 6.50 -18.16 -32.03
CA ARG A 184 5.37 -17.50 -32.70
C ARG A 184 5.57 -15.98 -32.82
N SER A 185 6.12 -15.36 -31.79
CA SER A 185 6.32 -13.91 -31.66
C SER A 185 7.56 -13.39 -32.41
N GLY A 186 8.56 -14.23 -32.70
CA GLY A 186 9.79 -13.77 -33.33
C GLY A 186 10.93 -14.78 -33.38
N THR A 187 12.15 -14.30 -33.62
CA THR A 187 13.37 -15.10 -33.60
C THR A 187 14.45 -14.40 -32.80
N PHE A 188 15.03 -15.11 -31.84
CA PHE A 188 16.13 -14.66 -30.99
C PHE A 188 17.42 -15.42 -31.35
N ALA A 189 18.57 -14.79 -31.17
CA ALA A 189 19.88 -15.38 -31.44
C ALA A 189 20.82 -15.20 -30.23
N GLY A 190 21.89 -15.98 -30.18
CA GLY A 190 22.85 -15.92 -29.08
C GLY A 190 22.30 -16.44 -27.75
N CYS A 191 21.32 -17.34 -27.82
CA CYS A 191 20.61 -17.83 -26.64
C CYS A 191 21.41 -18.92 -25.94
N LEU A 192 21.44 -18.84 -24.61
CA LEU A 192 21.85 -19.91 -23.71
C LEU A 192 20.76 -20.97 -23.71
N LYS A 193 21.15 -22.24 -23.83
CA LYS A 193 20.27 -23.39 -23.66
C LYS A 193 20.69 -24.17 -22.43
N THR A 194 19.75 -24.41 -21.52
CA THR A 194 19.93 -25.30 -20.39
C THR A 194 19.09 -26.57 -20.53
N ARG A 195 19.47 -27.60 -19.79
CA ARG A 195 18.60 -28.69 -19.39
C ARG A 195 18.29 -28.47 -17.92
N ASP A 196 17.01 -28.49 -17.60
CA ASP A 196 16.52 -28.32 -16.24
C ASP A 196 15.81 -29.62 -15.84
N TRP A 197 16.09 -30.12 -14.64
CA TRP A 197 15.52 -31.37 -14.13
C TRP A 197 15.56 -31.42 -12.60
N THR A 198 14.77 -32.32 -12.02
CA THR A 198 14.83 -32.64 -10.59
C THR A 198 15.24 -34.09 -10.34
N PRO A 199 16.02 -34.41 -9.29
CA PRO A 199 16.21 -35.79 -8.84
C PRO A 199 14.96 -36.42 -8.24
N LEU A 200 13.94 -35.62 -7.87
CA LEU A 200 12.74 -36.07 -7.19
C LEU A 200 11.74 -36.72 -8.14
N GLU A 201 11.75 -36.32 -9.41
CA GLU A 201 10.84 -36.79 -10.44
C GLU A 201 11.60 -37.21 -11.69
N THR A 202 11.26 -38.36 -12.27
CA THR A 202 11.86 -38.83 -13.52
C THR A 202 10.95 -38.54 -14.70
N GLY A 203 11.47 -37.88 -15.74
CA GLY A 203 10.73 -37.65 -16.99
C GLY A 203 10.27 -36.21 -17.20
N SER A 204 10.35 -35.35 -16.18
CA SER A 204 9.98 -33.93 -16.23
C SER A 204 11.13 -33.01 -16.68
N ASP A 205 12.13 -33.55 -17.38
CA ASP A 205 13.23 -32.75 -17.93
C ASP A 205 12.72 -31.73 -18.96
N THR A 206 13.24 -30.52 -18.91
CA THR A 206 12.94 -29.48 -19.90
C THR A 206 14.21 -28.88 -20.49
N HIS A 207 14.09 -28.33 -21.71
CA HIS A 207 15.09 -27.43 -22.26
C HIS A 207 14.58 -25.99 -22.15
N LYS A 208 15.25 -25.16 -21.34
CA LYS A 208 15.00 -23.72 -21.29
C LYS A 208 16.00 -22.97 -22.16
N TYR A 209 15.52 -21.92 -22.82
CA TYR A 209 16.32 -21.06 -23.69
C TYR A 209 16.24 -19.63 -23.17
N TYR A 210 17.38 -19.09 -22.73
CA TYR A 210 17.53 -17.73 -22.23
C TYR A 210 18.24 -16.89 -23.28
N CYS A 211 17.66 -15.76 -23.68
CA CYS A 211 18.24 -14.94 -24.74
C CYS A 211 18.63 -13.56 -24.21
N PRO A 212 19.85 -13.06 -24.52
CA PRO A 212 20.33 -11.78 -23.99
C PRO A 212 19.43 -10.59 -24.30
N ASP A 213 18.83 -10.56 -25.49
CA ASP A 213 17.96 -9.47 -25.92
C ASP A 213 16.63 -9.43 -25.14
N ALA A 214 16.19 -10.56 -24.60
CA ALA A 214 15.03 -10.62 -23.71
C ALA A 214 15.43 -10.49 -22.23
N GLY A 215 16.68 -10.81 -21.89
CA GLY A 215 17.15 -10.88 -20.50
C GLY A 215 16.46 -11.95 -19.67
N TRP A 216 15.72 -12.90 -20.27
CA TRP A 216 14.97 -13.92 -19.55
C TRP A 216 14.77 -15.17 -20.42
N VAL A 217 14.05 -16.17 -19.90
CA VAL A 217 13.63 -17.34 -20.68
C VAL A 217 12.68 -16.88 -21.79
N VAL A 218 12.93 -17.32 -23.03
CA VAL A 218 12.05 -17.06 -24.17
C VAL A 218 11.27 -18.31 -24.57
N LEU A 219 11.85 -19.49 -24.37
CA LEU A 219 11.25 -20.76 -24.75
C LEU A 219 11.59 -21.81 -23.72
N GLU A 220 10.59 -22.60 -23.36
CA GLU A 220 10.74 -23.87 -22.66
C GLU A 220 10.17 -25.01 -23.51
N VAL A 221 10.85 -26.15 -23.51
CA VAL A 221 10.43 -27.36 -24.23
C VAL A 221 10.52 -28.58 -23.32
N ALA A 222 9.38 -29.17 -22.98
CA ALA A 222 9.33 -30.44 -22.25
C ALA A 222 9.92 -31.58 -23.11
N LEU A 223 10.77 -32.41 -22.52
CA LEU A 223 11.42 -33.50 -23.26
C LEU A 223 10.56 -34.75 -23.40
N GLU A 224 9.53 -34.90 -22.55
CA GLU A 224 8.64 -36.05 -22.57
C GLU A 224 7.76 -36.07 -23.82
N ASP A 225 7.11 -34.96 -24.14
CA ASP A 225 6.10 -34.85 -25.18
C ASP A 225 6.37 -33.75 -26.21
N GLY A 226 7.35 -32.87 -25.96
CA GLY A 226 7.69 -31.75 -26.82
C GLY A 226 6.76 -30.55 -26.68
N GLN A 227 5.97 -30.47 -25.60
CA GLN A 227 5.19 -29.29 -25.25
C GLN A 227 6.09 -28.05 -25.18
N ARG A 228 5.55 -26.91 -25.63
CA ARG A 228 6.31 -25.65 -25.76
C ARG A 228 5.58 -24.54 -25.03
N THR A 229 6.30 -23.88 -24.13
CA THR A 229 5.89 -22.64 -23.49
C THR A 229 6.71 -21.51 -24.11
N GLU A 230 6.04 -20.63 -24.85
CA GLU A 230 6.70 -19.59 -25.64
C GLU A 230 6.39 -18.20 -25.10
N LEU A 231 7.41 -17.36 -25.03
CA LEU A 231 7.27 -15.94 -24.73
C LEU A 231 6.51 -15.24 -25.87
N VAL A 232 5.32 -14.72 -25.56
CA VAL A 232 4.45 -14.05 -26.51
C VAL A 232 4.51 -12.53 -26.41
N ASP A 233 4.82 -11.99 -25.24
CA ASP A 233 4.94 -10.55 -25.00
C ASP A 233 5.99 -10.21 -23.95
N ILE A 234 6.64 -9.05 -24.11
CA ILE A 234 7.56 -8.46 -23.13
C ILE A 234 7.19 -6.99 -22.99
N THR A 235 6.84 -6.58 -21.77
CA THR A 235 6.77 -5.16 -21.42
C THR A 235 8.01 -4.84 -20.62
N GLU A 236 8.85 -3.94 -21.15
CA GLU A 236 10.04 -3.47 -20.43
C GLU A 236 9.64 -2.41 -19.41
N GLY A 237 10.04 -2.61 -18.16
CA GLY A 237 10.00 -1.58 -17.13
C GLY A 237 11.08 -0.52 -17.39
N ALA A 238 10.92 0.67 -16.82
CA ALA A 238 11.92 1.72 -16.95
C ALA A 238 13.28 1.23 -16.44
N SER A 239 14.24 1.10 -17.36
CA SER A 239 15.61 0.69 -17.04
C SER A 239 16.27 1.69 -16.09
N ALA A 240 16.94 1.21 -15.03
CA ALA A 240 17.85 2.03 -14.20
C ALA A 240 19.05 2.62 -14.98
N THR A 241 19.16 2.37 -16.29
CA THR A 241 20.19 2.93 -17.18
C THR A 241 19.67 3.83 -18.31
N GLU A 242 18.36 4.10 -18.39
CA GLU A 242 17.90 5.25 -19.18
C GLU A 242 18.17 6.53 -18.40
N GLU A 243 18.79 7.54 -19.05
CA GLU A 243 18.78 8.89 -18.51
C GLU A 243 17.31 9.28 -18.36
N LEU A 244 16.85 9.40 -17.11
CA LEU A 244 15.53 9.90 -16.78
C LEU A 244 15.25 11.16 -17.61
N SER A 245 14.05 11.22 -18.20
CA SER A 245 13.62 12.40 -18.91
C SER A 245 13.71 13.62 -17.98
N SER A 246 13.84 14.82 -18.55
CA SER A 246 13.86 16.05 -17.73
C SER A 246 12.61 16.20 -16.86
N GLU A 247 11.50 15.60 -17.30
CA GLU A 247 10.23 15.58 -16.57
C GLU A 247 10.25 14.54 -15.44
N GLN A 248 10.80 13.35 -15.67
CA GLN A 248 10.99 12.35 -14.62
C GLN A 248 11.97 12.82 -13.54
N LEU A 249 13.12 13.39 -13.92
CA LEU A 249 14.07 13.97 -12.97
C LEU A 249 13.42 15.06 -12.11
N TYR A 250 12.59 15.89 -12.73
CA TYR A 250 11.88 16.95 -12.06
C TYR A 250 10.87 16.41 -11.03
N TRP A 251 10.05 15.43 -11.41
CA TRP A 251 9.09 14.84 -10.49
C TRP A 251 9.77 14.05 -9.38
N ASN A 252 10.85 13.34 -9.68
CA ASN A 252 11.66 12.67 -8.65
C ASN A 252 12.24 13.69 -7.66
N GLU A 253 12.84 14.78 -8.13
CA GLU A 253 13.35 15.84 -7.25
C GLU A 253 12.24 16.46 -6.39
N ARG A 254 11.05 16.66 -6.95
CA ARG A 254 9.89 17.17 -6.22
C ARG A 254 9.37 16.21 -5.15
N ILE A 255 9.24 14.94 -5.49
CA ILE A 255 8.81 13.91 -4.56
C ILE A 255 9.87 13.74 -3.48
N ASP A 256 11.16 13.70 -3.83
CA ASP A 256 12.24 13.62 -2.84
C ASP A 256 12.25 14.80 -1.87
N ALA A 257 11.96 16.02 -2.35
CA ALA A 257 11.83 17.19 -1.49
C ALA A 257 10.73 17.04 -0.42
N ALA A 258 9.66 16.27 -0.69
CA ALA A 258 8.59 15.98 0.27
C ALA A 258 9.06 15.12 1.45
N PHE A 259 10.17 14.40 1.32
CA PHE A 259 10.73 13.48 2.33
C PHE A 259 12.10 13.95 2.81
N GLU A 260 12.39 15.25 2.71
CA GLU A 260 13.62 15.79 3.28
C GLU A 260 13.60 15.67 4.82
N PRO A 261 14.64 15.05 5.43
CA PRO A 261 14.65 14.85 6.87
C PRO A 261 14.65 16.15 7.67
N VAL A 262 13.86 16.19 8.73
CA VAL A 262 13.83 17.32 9.68
C VAL A 262 14.51 16.96 11.01
N ASP A 263 15.06 17.98 11.69
CA ASP A 263 15.57 17.80 13.06
C ASP A 263 14.40 17.66 14.04
N CYS A 264 13.98 16.42 14.28
CA CYS A 264 12.84 16.14 15.12
C CYS A 264 13.20 16.12 16.62
N PRO A 265 12.48 16.85 17.48
CA PRO A 265 12.63 16.74 18.93
C PRO A 265 12.38 15.31 19.42
N ALA A 266 12.97 14.95 20.56
CA ALA A 266 12.73 13.64 21.15
C ALA A 266 11.24 13.44 21.48
N PRO A 267 10.65 12.27 21.18
CA PRO A 267 9.29 11.93 21.57
C PRO A 267 9.05 12.14 23.06
N ARG A 268 7.89 12.71 23.40
CA ARG A 268 7.51 12.87 24.81
C ARG A 268 7.12 11.51 25.39
N ASP A 269 7.61 11.20 26.59
CA ASP A 269 7.12 10.06 27.38
C ASP A 269 5.73 10.37 27.98
N PRO A 270 4.65 9.66 27.56
CA PRO A 270 3.30 9.89 28.10
C PRO A 270 3.20 9.63 29.61
N ASN A 271 4.11 8.84 30.19
CA ASN A 271 4.13 8.60 31.63
C ASN A 271 4.48 9.87 32.43
N GLY A 272 5.20 10.80 31.81
CA GLY A 272 5.54 12.10 32.38
C GLY A 272 4.39 13.10 32.46
N LEU A 273 3.23 12.78 31.87
CA LEU A 273 2.05 13.65 31.92
C LEU A 273 1.47 13.77 33.34
N PRO A 274 0.84 14.92 33.69
CA PRO A 274 0.23 15.12 34.99
C PRO A 274 -0.83 14.06 35.34
N ASP A 275 -1.09 13.89 36.64
CA ASP A 275 -2.19 13.04 37.10
C ASP A 275 -3.53 13.56 36.56
N GLY A 276 -4.37 12.64 36.09
CA GLY A 276 -5.66 12.95 35.47
C GLY A 276 -5.60 13.19 33.96
N TYR A 277 -4.42 13.15 33.33
CA TYR A 277 -4.29 13.07 31.88
C TYR A 277 -4.36 11.62 31.44
N TYR A 278 -4.95 11.36 30.27
CA TYR A 278 -4.90 10.07 29.63
C TYR A 278 -3.49 9.78 29.10
N LYS A 279 -2.94 8.61 29.44
CA LYS A 279 -1.55 8.21 29.17
C LYS A 279 -1.41 7.07 28.16
N GLY A 280 -2.53 6.57 27.63
CA GLY A 280 -2.54 5.45 26.69
C GLY A 280 -2.24 5.88 25.25
N PRO A 281 -2.38 4.94 24.31
CA PRO A 281 -2.17 5.18 22.88
C PRO A 281 -3.20 6.15 22.32
N MET A 282 -2.82 6.84 21.24
CA MET A 282 -3.65 7.83 20.54
C MET A 282 -3.63 7.53 19.04
N PHE A 283 -4.79 7.67 18.39
CA PHE A 283 -4.99 7.53 16.96
C PHE A 283 -5.80 8.74 16.49
N ASP A 284 -5.17 9.60 15.70
CA ASP A 284 -5.82 10.82 15.16
C ASP A 284 -6.63 10.48 13.91
N THR A 285 -7.96 10.56 13.97
CA THR A 285 -8.81 10.15 12.83
C THR A 285 -8.99 11.23 11.77
N HIS A 286 -8.31 12.38 11.86
CA HIS A 286 -8.39 13.40 10.84
C HIS A 286 -7.09 14.20 10.66
N MET A 287 -6.34 13.89 9.61
CA MET A 287 -5.11 14.59 9.25
C MET A 287 -5.05 14.89 7.76
N HIS A 288 -4.96 16.16 7.40
CA HIS A 288 -4.71 16.55 6.02
C HIS A 288 -3.23 16.43 5.66
N ILE A 289 -2.96 15.82 4.52
CA ILE A 289 -1.64 15.81 3.89
C ILE A 289 -1.63 16.91 2.82
N ALA A 290 -0.58 17.73 2.83
CA ALA A 290 -0.43 18.78 1.83
C ALA A 290 -0.22 18.17 0.43
N SER A 291 -0.70 18.87 -0.60
CA SER A 291 -0.51 18.46 -1.99
C SER A 291 0.89 18.80 -2.48
N LEU A 292 1.46 17.97 -3.36
CA LEU A 292 2.55 18.40 -4.21
C LEU A 292 2.11 19.58 -5.10
N PRO A 293 3.02 20.54 -5.40
CA PRO A 293 2.74 21.53 -6.41
C PRO A 293 2.53 20.85 -7.78
N ASP A 294 1.47 21.25 -8.48
CA ASP A 294 1.02 20.70 -9.76
C ASP A 294 1.66 21.37 -10.99
N GLY A 295 2.38 22.48 -10.80
CA GLY A 295 3.13 23.16 -11.86
C GLY A 295 4.17 22.25 -12.52
N GLY A 296 4.49 22.49 -13.79
CA GLY A 296 5.46 21.72 -14.57
C GLY A 296 6.87 22.32 -14.56
N PRO A 297 7.85 21.64 -15.19
CA PRO A 297 9.24 22.07 -15.18
C PRO A 297 9.43 23.54 -15.62
N GLY A 298 9.98 24.36 -14.72
CA GLY A 298 10.24 25.78 -14.96
C GLY A 298 9.21 26.75 -14.39
N ASP A 299 8.12 26.26 -13.80
CA ASP A 299 7.17 27.09 -13.05
C ASP A 299 7.77 27.54 -11.71
N GLU A 300 7.47 28.78 -11.30
CA GLU A 300 7.88 29.28 -9.98
C GLU A 300 7.07 28.57 -8.89
N LEU A 301 7.79 28.06 -7.90
CA LEU A 301 7.20 27.48 -6.68
C LEU A 301 7.08 28.56 -5.62
N ASP A 302 5.85 29.02 -5.36
CA ASP A 302 5.54 29.88 -4.22
C ASP A 302 4.32 29.33 -3.48
N ALA A 303 4.58 28.70 -2.34
CA ALA A 303 3.54 28.16 -1.46
C ALA A 303 2.87 29.26 -0.61
N GLY A 304 3.44 30.46 -0.54
CA GLY A 304 3.02 31.48 0.41
C GLY A 304 2.91 30.92 1.84
N ASP A 305 1.75 31.12 2.46
CA ASP A 305 1.43 30.67 3.81
C ASP A 305 0.61 29.36 3.85
N VAL A 306 0.35 28.74 2.69
CA VAL A 306 -0.44 27.50 2.56
C VAL A 306 0.50 26.30 2.66
N PRO A 307 0.12 25.21 3.36
CA PRO A 307 0.88 23.98 3.35
C PRO A 307 1.05 23.44 1.92
N THR A 308 2.29 23.23 1.49
CA THR A 308 2.62 22.67 0.18
C THR A 308 3.78 21.70 0.35
N LEU A 309 3.53 20.45 -0.03
CA LEU A 309 4.45 19.34 0.20
C LEU A 309 5.70 19.49 -0.66
N GLY A 310 6.88 19.32 -0.06
CA GLY A 310 8.17 19.53 -0.71
C GLY A 310 8.57 21.01 -0.90
N VAL A 311 7.79 21.96 -0.38
CA VAL A 311 8.12 23.41 -0.44
C VAL A 311 8.25 24.03 0.95
N ASN A 312 7.18 23.99 1.74
CA ASN A 312 7.15 24.51 3.11
C ASN A 312 6.60 23.50 4.13
N MET A 313 6.30 22.29 3.66
CA MET A 313 5.82 21.14 4.44
C MET A 313 6.47 19.87 3.89
N GLY A 314 6.71 18.86 4.74
CA GLY A 314 7.21 17.55 4.33
C GLY A 314 6.64 16.43 5.20
N MET A 315 6.73 15.19 4.73
CA MET A 315 6.23 14.00 5.44
C MET A 315 6.96 13.81 6.77
N ASP A 316 8.28 14.02 6.81
CA ASP A 316 9.07 14.04 8.05
C ASP A 316 8.56 15.07 9.08
N THR A 317 8.02 16.21 8.63
CA THR A 317 7.45 17.22 9.54
C THR A 317 6.16 16.69 10.16
N ILE A 318 5.29 16.07 9.36
CA ILE A 318 4.03 15.48 9.81
C ILE A 318 4.30 14.34 10.79
N VAL A 319 5.19 13.41 10.44
CA VAL A 319 5.57 12.28 11.31
C VAL A 319 6.24 12.77 12.58
N CYS A 320 7.10 13.79 12.49
CA CYS A 320 7.70 14.40 13.67
C CYS A 320 6.64 14.98 14.63
N ALA A 321 5.60 15.64 14.14
CA ALA A 321 4.52 16.15 14.96
C ALA A 321 3.83 15.02 15.75
N LEU A 322 3.49 13.92 15.06
CA LEU A 322 2.88 12.72 15.66
C LEU A 322 3.80 12.07 16.70
N ASP A 323 5.10 11.96 16.40
CA ASP A 323 6.09 11.35 17.29
C ASP A 323 6.31 12.17 18.56
N VAL A 324 6.45 13.49 18.43
CA VAL A 324 6.69 14.40 19.56
C VAL A 324 5.51 14.37 20.52
N GLU A 325 4.28 14.38 20.01
CA GLU A 325 3.09 14.37 20.84
C GLU A 325 2.69 12.98 21.36
N GLY A 326 3.22 11.91 20.74
CA GLY A 326 2.95 10.52 21.10
C GLY A 326 1.63 10.00 20.54
N THR A 327 1.37 10.27 19.26
CA THR A 327 0.26 9.72 18.47
C THR A 327 0.79 8.59 17.58
N GLU A 328 0.18 7.41 17.69
CA GLU A 328 0.69 6.19 17.03
C GLU A 328 0.37 6.18 15.54
N LYS A 329 -0.88 6.49 15.19
CA LYS A 329 -1.41 6.43 13.83
C LYS A 329 -2.30 7.62 13.52
N ALA A 330 -2.46 7.92 12.24
CA ALA A 330 -3.45 8.88 11.77
C ALA A 330 -4.22 8.37 10.54
N ILE A 331 -5.45 8.83 10.34
CA ILE A 331 -6.08 8.78 9.00
C ILE A 331 -5.49 9.95 8.22
N GLY A 332 -4.72 9.65 7.18
CA GLY A 332 -4.10 10.64 6.31
C GLY A 332 -4.96 10.86 5.06
N PHE A 333 -5.41 12.09 4.85
CA PHE A 333 -6.11 12.51 3.65
C PHE A 333 -5.10 12.99 2.62
N PHE A 334 -4.75 12.11 1.68
CA PHE A 334 -3.76 12.36 0.65
C PHE A 334 -4.42 12.93 -0.61
N PRO A 335 -4.02 14.13 -1.05
CA PRO A 335 -4.43 14.68 -2.34
C PRO A 335 -4.21 13.71 -3.49
N VAL A 336 -5.27 13.30 -4.19
CA VAL A 336 -5.12 12.54 -5.45
C VAL A 336 -6.11 13.11 -6.46
N TRP A 337 -5.61 13.87 -7.43
CA TRP A 337 -6.40 14.45 -8.51
C TRP A 337 -5.55 14.94 -9.67
N GLU A 338 -6.19 15.19 -10.81
CA GLU A 338 -5.53 15.72 -12.01
C GLU A 338 -4.88 17.09 -11.77
N PRO A 339 -3.75 17.40 -12.41
CA PRO A 339 -3.13 16.64 -13.50
C PRO A 339 -2.02 15.67 -13.04
N ILE A 340 -1.87 15.43 -11.73
CA ILE A 340 -0.69 14.76 -11.15
C ILE A 340 -1.06 13.53 -10.30
N ILE A 341 -2.07 12.77 -10.73
CA ILE A 341 -2.55 11.57 -10.01
C ILE A 341 -1.40 10.60 -9.73
N GLU A 342 -0.62 10.24 -10.76
CA GLU A 342 0.50 9.30 -10.62
C GLU A 342 1.56 9.78 -9.61
N GLN A 343 1.91 11.06 -9.65
CA GLN A 343 2.94 11.61 -8.76
C GLN A 343 2.47 11.70 -7.31
N GLN A 344 1.19 11.95 -7.08
CA GLN A 344 0.61 11.93 -5.73
C GLN A 344 0.49 10.52 -5.18
N VAL A 345 0.09 9.54 -6.00
CA VAL A 345 0.08 8.13 -5.61
C VAL A 345 1.49 7.65 -5.27
N GLU A 346 2.51 8.12 -5.99
CA GLU A 346 3.92 7.85 -5.65
C GLU A 346 4.33 8.43 -4.28
N VAL A 347 3.83 9.61 -3.89
CA VAL A 347 4.01 10.13 -2.52
C VAL A 347 3.35 9.22 -1.48
N VAL A 348 2.16 8.70 -1.76
CA VAL A 348 1.47 7.76 -0.87
C VAL A 348 2.28 6.47 -0.74
N ARG A 349 2.77 5.90 -1.84
CA ARG A 349 3.62 4.70 -1.88
C ARG A 349 4.92 4.91 -1.09
N LYS A 350 5.64 5.99 -1.34
CA LYS A 350 6.86 6.30 -0.60
C LYS A 350 6.60 6.55 0.89
N THR A 351 5.43 7.10 1.23
CA THR A 351 5.00 7.24 2.63
C THR A 351 4.85 5.88 3.32
N THR A 352 4.26 4.87 2.66
CA THR A 352 4.12 3.53 3.28
C THR A 352 5.45 2.79 3.39
N GLU A 353 6.39 3.05 2.48
CA GLU A 353 7.75 2.50 2.54
C GLU A 353 8.58 3.10 3.69
N GLU A 354 8.56 4.42 3.83
CA GLU A 354 9.36 5.10 4.87
C GLU A 354 8.71 5.06 6.26
N TYR A 355 7.38 5.09 6.30
CA TYR A 355 6.58 5.17 7.52
C TYR A 355 5.53 4.05 7.59
N PRO A 356 5.96 2.77 7.58
CA PRO A 356 5.04 1.64 7.59
C PRO A 356 4.11 1.73 8.81
N ASP A 357 2.84 1.41 8.57
CA ASP A 357 1.78 1.39 9.58
C ASP A 357 1.43 2.74 10.24
N ARG A 358 2.01 3.88 9.82
CA ARG A 358 1.75 5.19 10.45
C ARG A 358 0.46 5.86 10.00
N PHE A 359 0.02 5.60 8.77
CA PHE A 359 -1.16 6.22 8.19
C PHE A 359 -2.14 5.16 7.70
N ILE A 360 -3.43 5.43 7.89
CA ILE A 360 -4.50 4.84 7.09
C ILE A 360 -4.71 5.76 5.90
N LEU A 361 -4.63 5.22 4.69
CA LEU A 361 -4.52 6.01 3.47
C LEU A 361 -5.90 6.31 2.90
N PHE A 362 -6.30 7.57 2.94
CA PHE A 362 -7.51 8.05 2.27
C PHE A 362 -7.16 8.86 1.04
N ILE A 363 -7.85 8.61 -0.08
CA ILE A 363 -7.87 9.52 -1.22
C ILE A 363 -8.68 10.75 -0.82
N MET A 364 -8.02 11.90 -0.74
CA MET A 364 -8.67 13.20 -0.64
C MET A 364 -8.95 13.73 -2.05
N PRO A 365 -10.23 13.92 -2.42
CA PRO A 365 -10.57 14.51 -3.71
C PRO A 365 -10.30 16.01 -3.74
N PRO A 366 -10.34 16.66 -4.92
CA PRO A 366 -10.19 18.09 -5.01
C PRO A 366 -11.45 18.80 -4.48
N ASP A 367 -11.27 20.04 -4.03
CA ASP A 367 -12.35 20.93 -3.62
C ASP A 367 -13.30 21.33 -4.77
N ASP A 368 -12.81 21.18 -6.00
CA ASP A 368 -13.50 21.47 -7.25
C ASP A 368 -12.94 20.51 -8.33
N ASP A 369 -13.82 19.75 -8.99
CA ASP A 369 -13.47 18.83 -10.07
C ASP A 369 -13.16 19.51 -11.41
N GLY A 370 -13.06 20.84 -11.45
CA GLY A 370 -12.73 21.61 -12.65
C GLY A 370 -13.87 21.75 -13.65
N SER A 371 -15.08 21.29 -13.29
CA SER A 371 -16.26 21.46 -14.12
C SER A 371 -16.85 22.88 -13.99
N PRO A 372 -17.59 23.41 -14.99
CA PRO A 372 -18.21 24.73 -14.90
C PRO A 372 -19.18 24.92 -13.70
N ASP A 373 -19.61 23.82 -13.09
CA ASP A 373 -20.44 23.72 -11.89
C ASP A 373 -19.75 22.86 -10.82
N GLY A 374 -18.42 22.99 -10.71
CA GLY A 374 -17.48 22.30 -9.82
C GLY A 374 -18.05 21.59 -8.59
N TYR A 375 -17.59 20.36 -8.34
CA TYR A 375 -17.99 19.56 -7.19
C TYR A 375 -16.83 19.29 -6.24
N PRO A 376 -17.06 19.15 -4.91
CA PRO A 376 -16.02 18.85 -3.92
C PRO A 376 -15.61 17.37 -3.90
N THR A 377 -15.72 16.72 -5.07
CA THR A 377 -15.51 15.30 -5.33
C THR A 377 -15.42 15.10 -6.84
N VAL A 378 -14.76 14.03 -7.28
CA VAL A 378 -14.76 13.62 -8.68
C VAL A 378 -16.00 12.79 -9.06
N ASP A 379 -16.11 12.33 -10.29
CA ASP A 379 -17.08 11.31 -10.70
C ASP A 379 -16.52 9.89 -10.53
N ALA A 380 -17.37 8.89 -10.75
CA ALA A 380 -17.04 7.49 -10.52
C ALA A 380 -15.92 6.97 -11.45
N GLU A 381 -15.89 7.43 -12.71
CA GLU A 381 -14.86 7.04 -13.68
C GLU A 381 -13.49 7.57 -13.24
N THR A 382 -13.44 8.84 -12.83
CA THR A 382 -12.20 9.44 -12.33
C THR A 382 -11.76 8.80 -11.00
N LEU A 383 -12.68 8.41 -10.11
CA LEU A 383 -12.32 7.70 -8.88
C LEU A 383 -11.71 6.32 -9.18
N GLU A 384 -12.23 5.58 -10.16
CA GLU A 384 -11.60 4.33 -10.62
C GLU A 384 -10.20 4.59 -11.16
N GLU A 385 -10.01 5.63 -11.99
CA GLU A 385 -8.69 6.00 -12.51
C GLU A 385 -7.67 6.28 -11.38
N MET A 386 -8.10 6.93 -10.30
CA MET A 386 -7.24 7.19 -9.14
C MET A 386 -6.85 5.90 -8.40
N LEU A 387 -7.78 4.94 -8.28
CA LEU A 387 -7.57 3.66 -7.61
C LEU A 387 -6.76 2.68 -8.46
N ASP A 388 -6.90 2.75 -9.79
CA ASP A 388 -6.22 1.88 -10.76
C ASP A 388 -4.72 2.16 -10.87
N VAL A 389 -4.23 3.32 -10.41
CA VAL A 389 -2.78 3.61 -10.40
C VAL A 389 -2.02 2.62 -9.51
N GLU A 390 -2.55 2.32 -8.32
CA GLU A 390 -1.99 1.31 -7.41
C GLU A 390 -3.15 0.58 -6.68
N PRO A 391 -3.69 -0.49 -7.29
CA PRO A 391 -4.86 -1.18 -6.75
C PRO A 391 -4.64 -1.72 -5.33
N GLY A 392 -5.58 -1.41 -4.43
CA GLY A 392 -5.54 -1.85 -3.03
C GLY A 392 -4.65 -1.01 -2.10
N LEU A 393 -4.08 0.10 -2.59
CA LEU A 393 -3.28 1.02 -1.76
C LEU A 393 -4.11 1.78 -0.72
N PHE A 394 -5.33 2.20 -1.08
CA PHE A 394 -6.16 3.07 -0.26
C PHE A 394 -7.22 2.30 0.53
N GLU A 395 -7.48 2.76 1.75
CA GLU A 395 -8.48 2.19 2.66
C GLU A 395 -9.74 3.06 2.76
N GLY A 396 -9.70 4.28 2.22
CA GLY A 396 -10.85 5.17 2.26
C GLY A 396 -10.86 6.28 1.21
N TYR A 397 -12.01 6.95 1.10
CA TYR A 397 -12.26 8.06 0.20
C TYR A 397 -12.88 9.23 0.98
N GLY A 398 -12.23 10.39 0.89
CA GLY A 398 -12.55 11.62 1.60
C GLY A 398 -11.29 12.29 2.15
N GLU A 399 -11.40 13.36 2.94
CA GLU A 399 -12.63 14.04 3.32
C GLU A 399 -13.35 14.64 2.10
N ILE A 400 -14.63 14.32 1.93
CA ILE A 400 -15.49 14.98 0.94
C ILE A 400 -16.23 16.12 1.65
N GLY A 401 -15.84 17.36 1.37
CA GLY A 401 -16.44 18.56 1.94
C GLY A 401 -17.73 18.98 1.23
N LEU A 402 -18.89 18.58 1.75
CA LEU A 402 -20.19 18.69 1.09
C LEU A 402 -20.88 20.07 1.22
N TYR A 403 -20.22 21.03 1.85
CA TYR A 403 -20.68 22.41 2.01
C TYR A 403 -20.26 23.30 0.83
N ALA A 404 -20.97 24.42 0.65
CA ALA A 404 -20.62 25.38 -0.39
C ALA A 404 -19.34 26.15 0.00
N ARG A 405 -18.37 26.24 -0.92
CA ARG A 405 -17.13 27.00 -0.71
C ARG A 405 -17.20 28.37 -1.38
N GLN A 406 -16.62 29.39 -0.73
CA GLN A 406 -16.59 30.74 -1.30
C GLN A 406 -15.67 30.77 -2.53
N GLY A 407 -16.26 30.86 -3.73
CA GLY A 407 -15.51 30.88 -4.98
C GLY A 407 -15.12 29.50 -5.50
N GLY A 408 -15.67 28.42 -4.92
CA GLY A 408 -15.51 27.04 -5.38
C GLY A 408 -16.86 26.34 -5.59
N ALA A 409 -16.86 25.03 -5.38
CA ALA A 409 -18.02 24.16 -5.58
C ALA A 409 -19.27 24.56 -4.79
N ALA A 410 -20.44 24.32 -5.39
CA ALA A 410 -21.72 24.45 -4.69
C ALA A 410 -21.88 23.32 -3.65
N ALA A 411 -22.71 23.56 -2.62
CA ALA A 411 -23.05 22.50 -1.67
C ALA A 411 -23.62 21.28 -2.40
N LEU A 412 -23.07 20.11 -2.09
CA LEU A 412 -23.43 18.85 -2.74
C LEU A 412 -24.11 17.95 -1.70
N PRO A 413 -25.40 17.63 -1.83
CA PRO A 413 -26.05 16.68 -0.92
C PRO A 413 -25.40 15.29 -0.99
N PRO A 414 -25.29 14.56 0.13
CA PRO A 414 -24.71 13.22 0.15
C PRO A 414 -25.50 12.21 -0.71
N ASP A 415 -26.80 12.43 -0.92
CA ASP A 415 -27.66 11.63 -1.81
C ASP A 415 -27.73 12.17 -3.26
N SER A 416 -26.81 13.06 -3.63
CA SER A 416 -26.69 13.55 -5.00
C SER A 416 -26.40 12.41 -5.99
N GLN A 417 -26.84 12.57 -7.24
CA GLN A 417 -26.60 11.58 -8.28
C GLN A 417 -25.12 11.22 -8.42
N ARG A 418 -24.24 12.23 -8.31
CA ARG A 418 -22.79 12.02 -8.40
C ARG A 418 -22.26 11.07 -7.32
N LEU A 419 -22.61 11.29 -6.06
CA LEU A 419 -22.19 10.39 -4.98
C LEU A 419 -22.87 9.02 -5.06
N MET A 420 -24.13 8.97 -5.52
CA MET A 420 -24.80 7.69 -5.79
C MET A 420 -24.09 6.85 -6.85
N GLU A 421 -23.40 7.47 -7.80
CA GLU A 421 -22.57 6.77 -8.80
C GLU A 421 -21.21 6.35 -8.23
N ILE A 422 -20.70 7.01 -7.17
CA ILE A 422 -19.46 6.67 -6.47
C ILE A 422 -19.61 5.49 -5.49
N TYR A 423 -20.73 5.37 -4.78
CA TYR A 423 -20.89 4.29 -3.77
C TYR A 423 -20.71 2.86 -4.31
N PRO A 424 -21.06 2.52 -5.56
CA PRO A 424 -20.66 1.27 -6.19
C PRO A 424 -19.15 1.04 -6.22
N VAL A 425 -18.35 2.04 -6.64
CA VAL A 425 -16.88 1.99 -6.69
C VAL A 425 -16.30 1.81 -5.28
N VAL A 426 -16.77 2.62 -4.32
CA VAL A 426 -16.40 2.49 -2.90
C VAL A 426 -16.60 1.07 -2.38
N ARG A 427 -17.72 0.43 -2.75
CA ARG A 427 -18.04 -0.93 -2.32
C ARG A 427 -17.17 -1.98 -3.01
N GLU A 428 -16.88 -1.81 -4.28
CA GLU A 428 -16.01 -2.71 -5.06
C GLU A 428 -14.60 -2.75 -4.47
N HIS A 429 -14.08 -1.59 -4.06
CA HIS A 429 -12.74 -1.45 -3.49
C HIS A 429 -12.72 -1.54 -1.95
N GLY A 430 -13.86 -1.77 -1.29
CA GLY A 430 -13.94 -1.93 0.16
C GLY A 430 -13.59 -0.67 0.98
N LEU A 431 -13.77 0.53 0.41
CA LEU A 431 -13.35 1.79 1.00
C LEU A 431 -14.29 2.27 2.12
N VAL A 432 -13.70 2.90 3.14
CA VAL A 432 -14.41 3.73 4.13
C VAL A 432 -14.67 5.12 3.54
N VAL A 433 -15.86 5.68 3.74
CA VAL A 433 -16.19 7.03 3.25
C VAL A 433 -16.11 8.05 4.38
N TYR A 434 -15.39 9.15 4.16
CA TYR A 434 -15.29 10.27 5.11
C TYR A 434 -15.98 11.52 4.57
N PHE A 435 -16.95 12.04 5.32
CA PHE A 435 -17.67 13.27 4.98
C PHE A 435 -17.38 14.41 5.95
N HIS A 436 -17.36 15.63 5.41
CA HIS A 436 -17.71 16.83 6.17
C HIS A 436 -19.01 17.37 5.61
N LEU A 437 -20.07 17.27 6.42
CA LEU A 437 -21.43 17.55 5.95
C LEU A 437 -21.70 19.06 5.85
N GLY A 438 -22.68 19.43 5.04
CA GLY A 438 -23.19 20.79 4.94
C GLY A 438 -24.43 21.02 5.81
N GLU A 439 -24.73 22.29 6.09
CA GLU A 439 -25.95 22.67 6.82
C GLU A 439 -27.21 22.10 6.16
N GLY A 440 -28.11 21.53 6.97
CA GLY A 440 -29.40 21.03 6.48
C GLY A 440 -29.34 19.73 5.68
N GLN A 441 -28.19 19.04 5.65
CA GLN A 441 -28.03 17.77 4.91
C GLN A 441 -28.43 16.52 5.71
N GLN A 442 -28.97 16.65 6.93
CA GLN A 442 -29.33 15.53 7.81
C GLN A 442 -30.24 14.49 7.12
N GLU A 443 -31.34 14.91 6.49
CA GLU A 443 -32.28 13.99 5.82
C GLU A 443 -31.62 13.26 4.63
N ALA A 444 -30.81 13.99 3.85
CA ALA A 444 -30.06 13.42 2.74
C ALA A 444 -29.03 12.38 3.23
N TYR A 445 -28.34 12.66 4.34
CA TYR A 445 -27.37 11.74 4.90
C TYR A 445 -28.04 10.47 5.45
N GLU A 446 -29.13 10.61 6.20
CA GLU A 446 -29.97 9.48 6.67
C GLU A 446 -30.43 8.58 5.52
N ASN A 447 -30.80 9.15 4.37
CA ASN A 447 -31.15 8.39 3.17
C ASN A 447 -29.96 7.56 2.64
N VAL A 448 -28.76 8.16 2.59
CA VAL A 448 -27.53 7.47 2.16
C VAL A 448 -27.16 6.34 3.10
N LEU A 449 -27.16 6.60 4.40
CA LEU A 449 -26.80 5.61 5.43
C LEU A 449 -27.75 4.41 5.38
N SER A 450 -29.05 4.67 5.28
CA SER A 450 -30.08 3.64 5.14
C SER A 450 -29.95 2.82 3.86
N ALA A 451 -29.50 3.45 2.77
CA ALA A 451 -29.31 2.80 1.47
C ALA A 451 -28.01 1.98 1.39
N ASN A 452 -27.01 2.30 2.21
CA ASN A 452 -25.67 1.69 2.19
C ASN A 452 -25.25 1.17 3.58
N PRO A 453 -26.01 0.25 4.20
CA PRO A 453 -25.69 -0.27 5.54
C PRO A 453 -24.42 -1.13 5.57
N ASP A 454 -23.86 -1.44 4.40
CA ASP A 454 -22.66 -2.25 4.20
C ASP A 454 -21.37 -1.41 4.07
N ILE A 455 -21.48 -0.10 3.81
CA ILE A 455 -20.35 0.82 3.75
C ILE A 455 -20.12 1.43 5.13
N THR A 456 -18.87 1.54 5.57
CA THR A 456 -18.56 2.28 6.80
C THR A 456 -18.44 3.77 6.47
N PHE A 457 -19.13 4.61 7.25
CA PHE A 457 -19.04 6.06 7.11
C PHE A 457 -18.45 6.69 8.37
N ILE A 458 -17.57 7.65 8.16
CA ILE A 458 -17.10 8.58 9.19
C ILE A 458 -17.53 9.98 8.77
N PHE A 459 -17.97 10.79 9.72
CA PHE A 459 -18.22 12.20 9.46
C PHE A 459 -17.81 13.06 10.64
N HIS A 460 -17.50 14.33 10.34
CA HIS A 460 -17.16 15.34 11.32
C HIS A 460 -17.77 16.70 10.95
N GLY A 461 -17.55 17.70 11.80
CA GLY A 461 -17.99 19.07 11.60
C GLY A 461 -19.32 19.44 12.25
N ASP A 462 -19.44 20.72 12.61
CA ASP A 462 -20.52 21.27 13.42
C ASP A 462 -21.81 21.59 12.64
N GLN A 463 -21.86 21.34 11.32
CA GLN A 463 -22.96 21.82 10.47
C GLN A 463 -24.30 21.10 10.71
N LEU A 464 -24.26 19.95 11.38
CA LEU A 464 -25.46 19.26 11.85
C LEU A 464 -25.80 19.58 13.32
N ILE A 465 -25.00 20.39 14.01
CA ILE A 465 -25.14 20.74 15.43
C ILE A 465 -25.79 22.12 15.56
N PRO A 466 -27.13 22.20 15.73
CA PRO A 466 -27.76 23.48 15.97
C PRO A 466 -27.34 24.07 17.32
N TYR A 467 -27.09 25.38 17.33
CA TYR A 467 -26.79 26.14 18.55
C TYR A 467 -28.09 26.69 19.17
N GLU A 468 -28.53 26.10 20.28
CA GLU A 468 -29.80 26.43 20.93
C GLU A 468 -29.61 26.88 22.37
N ASN A 469 -30.15 28.06 22.71
CA ASN A 469 -30.08 28.62 24.07
C ASN A 469 -28.66 28.77 24.66
N GLY A 470 -27.64 28.92 23.80
CA GLY A 470 -26.25 29.07 24.23
C GLY A 470 -25.51 27.75 24.44
N VAL A 471 -26.04 26.63 23.94
CA VAL A 471 -25.44 25.30 24.03
C VAL A 471 -25.60 24.59 22.68
N GLN A 472 -24.59 23.82 22.29
CA GLN A 472 -24.66 22.90 21.14
C GLN A 472 -25.66 21.77 21.43
N ASN A 473 -26.59 21.53 20.50
CA ASN A 473 -27.53 20.42 20.60
C ASN A 473 -27.07 19.25 19.71
N LEU A 474 -26.67 18.15 20.34
CA LEU A 474 -26.11 16.97 19.68
C LEU A 474 -27.16 15.93 19.26
N GLU A 475 -28.47 16.18 19.48
CA GLU A 475 -29.56 15.21 19.27
C GLU A 475 -29.57 14.64 17.85
N HIS A 476 -29.28 15.44 16.82
CA HIS A 476 -29.23 14.97 15.44
C HIS A 476 -28.11 13.95 15.20
N ILE A 477 -26.93 14.19 15.78
CA ILE A 477 -25.79 13.27 15.67
C ILE A 477 -26.09 12.00 16.48
N GLU A 478 -26.64 12.14 17.69
CA GLU A 478 -27.03 11.00 18.52
C GLU A 478 -28.04 10.10 17.79
N GLU A 479 -29.04 10.68 17.12
CA GLU A 479 -30.04 9.92 16.34
C GLU A 479 -29.39 9.14 15.18
N ILE A 480 -28.46 9.77 14.43
CA ILE A 480 -27.72 9.09 13.35
C ILE A 480 -26.92 7.91 13.91
N LEU A 481 -26.16 8.12 14.99
CA LEU A 481 -25.33 7.07 15.57
C LEU A 481 -26.16 5.91 16.15
N ASP A 482 -27.30 6.20 16.79
CA ASP A 482 -28.20 5.18 17.33
C ASP A 482 -28.89 4.35 16.23
N ASN A 483 -29.18 4.97 15.08
CA ASN A 483 -29.84 4.32 13.95
C ASN A 483 -28.86 3.47 13.12
N HIS A 484 -27.59 3.86 13.02
CA HIS A 484 -26.62 3.28 12.08
C HIS A 484 -25.33 2.81 12.77
N PRO A 485 -25.17 1.50 13.04
CA PRO A 485 -24.01 0.97 13.76
C PRO A 485 -22.69 1.00 12.96
N ASN A 486 -22.77 1.22 11.64
CA ASN A 486 -21.65 1.36 10.70
C ASN A 486 -21.18 2.83 10.54
N VAL A 487 -21.68 3.74 11.38
CA VAL A 487 -21.39 5.18 11.30
C VAL A 487 -20.65 5.65 12.53
N TYR A 488 -19.65 6.51 12.30
CA TYR A 488 -18.79 7.07 13.32
C TYR A 488 -18.74 8.60 13.21
N TYR A 489 -18.62 9.27 14.36
CA TYR A 489 -18.49 10.72 14.45
C TYR A 489 -17.12 11.12 15.00
N GLY A 490 -16.42 11.95 14.26
CA GLY A 490 -15.19 12.64 14.65
C GLY A 490 -15.47 13.90 15.47
N VAL A 491 -14.70 14.15 16.53
CA VAL A 491 -14.90 15.30 17.44
C VAL A 491 -13.65 16.18 17.44
N ASP A 492 -13.65 17.15 16.53
CA ASP A 492 -12.56 18.08 16.26
C ASP A 492 -12.87 19.46 16.86
N GLU A 493 -14.11 19.71 17.28
CA GLU A 493 -14.58 20.94 17.94
C GLU A 493 -14.29 20.96 19.45
N LEU A 494 -13.28 20.21 19.87
CA LEU A 494 -12.60 20.44 21.14
C LEU A 494 -11.94 21.83 21.11
N TYR A 495 -11.33 22.25 22.22
CA TYR A 495 -10.61 23.52 22.36
C TYR A 495 -11.49 24.74 22.68
N GLY A 496 -12.68 24.50 23.23
CA GLY A 496 -13.58 25.53 23.72
C GLY A 496 -14.58 26.02 22.67
N ASP A 497 -14.93 25.20 21.68
CA ASP A 497 -15.90 25.53 20.61
C ASP A 497 -15.47 26.85 19.89
N GLU A 498 -14.16 26.93 19.61
CA GLU A 498 -13.53 27.93 18.75
C GLU A 498 -12.61 27.23 17.75
N PHE A 499 -12.93 27.37 16.46
CA PHE A 499 -12.05 26.88 15.40
C PHE A 499 -10.86 27.83 15.23
N LEU A 500 -9.66 27.37 15.61
CA LEU A 500 -8.42 28.16 15.57
C LEU A 500 -7.46 27.74 14.45
N MET A 501 -7.66 26.57 13.87
CA MET A 501 -6.81 26.02 12.81
C MET A 501 -7.21 26.60 11.45
N ARG A 502 -7.08 27.92 11.31
CA ARG A 502 -7.44 28.67 10.09
C ARG A 502 -6.36 29.68 9.69
N PRO A 503 -6.27 30.05 8.41
CA PRO A 503 -5.19 30.92 7.90
C PRO A 503 -5.05 32.27 8.60
N GLU A 504 -6.13 32.80 9.20
CA GLU A 504 -6.13 34.11 9.86
C GLU A 504 -5.52 34.10 11.27
N VAL A 505 -5.28 32.92 11.85
CA VAL A 505 -4.76 32.76 13.21
C VAL A 505 -3.27 32.47 13.14
N SER A 506 -2.47 33.19 13.92
CA SER A 506 -1.02 32.91 14.05
C SER A 506 -0.74 31.80 15.06
N LYS A 507 0.43 31.15 14.94
CA LYS A 507 0.94 30.20 15.93
C LYS A 507 0.91 30.79 17.36
N GLU A 508 1.32 32.04 17.52
CA GLU A 508 1.34 32.69 18.84
C GLU A 508 -0.06 32.91 19.41
N GLU A 509 -1.03 33.29 18.58
CA GLU A 509 -2.43 33.42 19.00
C GLU A 509 -3.04 32.08 19.38
N PHE A 510 -2.76 31.04 18.59
CA PHE A 510 -3.15 29.67 18.89
C PHE A 510 -2.62 29.23 20.26
N LEU A 511 -1.30 29.32 20.49
CA LEU A 511 -0.69 28.92 21.76
C LEU A 511 -1.19 29.76 22.95
N ALA A 512 -1.46 31.05 22.73
CA ALA A 512 -1.99 31.93 23.76
C ALA A 512 -3.41 31.53 24.21
N HIS A 513 -4.22 30.95 23.32
CA HIS A 513 -5.57 30.46 23.66
C HIS A 513 -5.52 29.37 24.74
N PHE A 514 -4.55 28.46 24.64
CA PHE A 514 -4.38 27.35 25.59
C PHE A 514 -3.64 27.72 26.88
N ALA A 515 -3.20 28.98 27.03
CA ALA A 515 -2.49 29.41 28.24
C ALA A 515 -3.36 29.33 29.50
N ASP A 516 -4.68 29.47 29.36
CA ASP A 516 -5.68 29.23 30.41
C ASP A 516 -6.70 28.21 29.91
N TYR A 517 -6.30 26.93 29.84
CA TYR A 517 -7.10 25.89 29.21
C TYR A 517 -8.27 25.37 30.06
N GLU A 518 -8.30 25.62 31.38
CA GLU A 518 -9.32 25.04 32.27
C GLU A 518 -10.76 25.51 31.96
N PRO A 519 -11.04 26.79 31.65
CA PRO A 519 -12.36 27.24 31.21
C PRO A 519 -12.80 26.62 29.87
N LEU A 520 -11.85 26.44 28.94
CA LEU A 520 -12.11 25.76 27.67
C LEU A 520 -12.51 24.30 27.94
N LEU A 521 -11.74 23.63 28.80
CA LEU A 521 -11.99 22.25 29.18
C LEU A 521 -13.34 22.08 29.89
N GLU A 522 -13.74 23.01 30.76
CA GLU A 522 -15.07 22.99 31.40
C GLU A 522 -16.19 23.10 30.36
N LYS A 523 -16.03 23.94 29.34
CA LYS A 523 -16.98 24.08 28.23
C LYS A 523 -17.09 22.77 27.43
N ASP A 524 -15.96 22.22 26.99
CA ASP A 524 -15.94 21.00 26.18
C ASP A 524 -16.46 19.78 26.96
N LEU A 525 -16.15 19.67 28.26
CA LEU A 525 -16.73 18.63 29.11
C LEU A 525 -18.24 18.78 29.28
N GLY A 526 -18.76 20.01 29.26
CA GLY A 526 -20.19 20.28 29.29
C GLY A 526 -20.93 19.78 28.05
N THR A 527 -20.29 19.90 26.89
CA THR A 527 -20.83 19.46 25.60
C THR A 527 -20.59 17.96 25.38
N TRP A 528 -19.33 17.55 25.32
CA TRP A 528 -18.92 16.31 24.65
C TRP A 528 -18.86 15.11 25.57
N LYS A 529 -18.52 15.29 26.86
CA LYS A 529 -18.31 14.15 27.79
C LYS A 529 -19.50 13.21 27.85
N GLY A 530 -20.71 13.77 28.02
CA GLY A 530 -21.92 12.97 28.15
C GLY A 530 -22.25 12.21 26.86
N PHE A 531 -22.05 12.86 25.71
CA PHE A 531 -22.23 12.29 24.38
C PHE A 531 -21.25 11.15 24.12
N THR A 532 -19.95 11.38 24.29
CA THR A 532 -18.90 10.36 24.12
C THR A 532 -19.13 9.14 25.02
N GLU A 533 -19.56 9.34 26.27
CA GLU A 533 -19.84 8.24 27.20
C GLU A 533 -21.12 7.45 26.86
N ARG A 534 -22.09 8.05 26.15
CA ARG A 534 -23.31 7.36 25.66
C ARG A 534 -23.06 6.57 24.38
N HIS A 535 -22.15 7.03 23.52
CA HIS A 535 -21.80 6.40 22.24
C HIS A 535 -20.34 5.90 22.23
N PRO A 536 -19.92 5.07 23.21
CA PRO A 536 -18.51 4.76 23.44
C PRO A 536 -17.83 3.98 22.32
N ASN A 537 -18.60 3.43 21.36
CA ASN A 537 -18.10 2.63 20.25
C ASN A 537 -18.24 3.33 18.89
N GLN A 538 -18.66 4.60 18.83
CA GLN A 538 -18.90 5.30 17.56
C GLN A 538 -18.30 6.69 17.50
N VAL A 539 -17.77 7.20 18.62
CA VAL A 539 -17.14 8.52 18.68
C VAL A 539 -15.62 8.36 18.62
N LEU A 540 -14.99 9.16 17.77
CA LEU A 540 -13.56 9.16 17.44
C LEU A 540 -12.91 10.48 17.89
N TRP A 541 -11.60 10.43 18.14
CA TRP A 541 -10.79 11.63 18.34
C TRP A 541 -10.07 12.01 17.04
N ASP A 542 -10.19 13.27 16.66
CA ASP A 542 -9.50 13.89 15.55
C ASP A 542 -8.99 15.30 15.88
N THR A 543 -8.14 15.83 15.01
CA THR A 543 -7.57 17.18 15.17
C THR A 543 -7.88 18.13 14.03
N ASP A 544 -8.32 17.63 12.88
CA ASP A 544 -8.54 18.41 11.64
C ASP A 544 -7.37 19.37 11.31
N ARG A 545 -6.14 18.87 11.45
CA ARG A 545 -4.93 19.67 11.21
C ARG A 545 -4.28 19.35 9.86
N GLY A 546 -3.36 20.22 9.46
CA GLY A 546 -2.53 20.03 8.25
C GLY A 546 -2.97 20.84 7.04
N TRP A 547 -4.20 21.35 6.98
CA TRP A 547 -4.70 22.10 5.81
C TRP A 547 -4.50 23.62 5.88
N SER A 548 -4.54 24.21 7.09
CA SER A 548 -4.69 25.66 7.24
C SER A 548 -3.39 26.48 7.20
N SER A 549 -2.30 25.96 7.77
CA SER A 549 -0.99 26.61 7.74
C SER A 549 0.13 25.66 8.17
N PRO A 550 1.38 25.83 7.71
CA PRO A 550 2.48 24.97 8.10
C PRO A 550 2.73 24.89 9.61
N TRP A 551 2.45 25.97 10.34
CA TRP A 551 2.64 25.99 11.80
C TRP A 551 1.68 25.05 12.56
N SER A 552 0.60 24.60 11.93
CA SER A 552 -0.38 23.66 12.54
C SER A 552 0.25 22.31 12.93
N LEU A 553 1.36 21.96 12.28
CA LEU A 553 2.15 20.75 12.52
C LEU A 553 3.46 21.03 13.27
N ASP A 554 3.64 22.25 13.78
CA ASP A 554 4.79 22.57 14.62
C ASP A 554 4.78 21.71 15.90
N PRO A 555 5.93 21.15 16.34
CA PRO A 555 5.99 20.30 17.53
C PRO A 555 5.38 20.91 18.81
N GLU A 556 5.46 22.24 18.99
CA GLU A 556 4.85 22.92 20.15
C GLU A 556 3.32 22.96 20.06
N VAL A 557 2.80 23.11 18.84
CA VAL A 557 1.35 23.11 18.55
C VAL A 557 0.80 21.70 18.71
N ALA A 558 1.46 20.69 18.14
CA ALA A 558 1.14 19.27 18.31
C ALA A 558 1.07 18.88 19.80
N LEU A 559 2.11 19.23 20.57
CA LEU A 559 2.11 19.00 22.03
C LEU A 559 0.97 19.71 22.75
N THR A 560 0.61 20.92 22.34
CA THR A 560 -0.45 21.71 22.97
C THR A 560 -1.82 21.09 22.71
N LEU A 561 -2.14 20.78 21.45
CA LEU A 561 -3.36 20.06 21.05
C LEU A 561 -3.49 18.75 21.81
N ASN A 562 -2.45 17.90 21.72
CA ASN A 562 -2.48 16.58 22.32
C ASN A 562 -2.54 16.63 23.86
N ASN A 563 -1.88 17.60 24.51
CA ASN A 563 -2.02 17.81 25.96
C ASN A 563 -3.46 18.13 26.34
N TYR A 564 -4.09 19.03 25.60
CA TYR A 564 -5.46 19.43 25.85
C TYR A 564 -6.40 18.23 25.71
N THR A 565 -6.31 17.50 24.59
CA THR A 565 -7.12 16.31 24.35
C THR A 565 -6.90 15.26 25.42
N ARG A 566 -5.64 14.96 25.82
CA ARG A 566 -5.36 14.01 26.90
C ARG A 566 -5.94 14.46 28.25
N ALA A 567 -6.01 15.76 28.52
CA ALA A 567 -6.67 16.29 29.71
C ALA A 567 -8.19 16.03 29.67
N PHE A 568 -8.83 16.26 28.52
CA PHE A 568 -10.23 15.94 28.26
C PHE A 568 -10.52 14.44 28.42
N ILE A 569 -9.77 13.59 27.72
CA ILE A 569 -9.94 12.12 27.76
C ILE A 569 -9.79 11.61 29.20
N GLY A 570 -8.81 12.12 29.95
CA GLY A 570 -8.61 11.73 31.34
C GLY A 570 -9.77 12.08 32.28
N ARG A 571 -10.74 12.91 31.85
CA ARG A 571 -12.00 13.17 32.57
C ARG A 571 -13.18 12.33 32.10
N LEU A 572 -13.07 11.57 31.03
CA LEU A 572 -14.08 10.60 30.63
C LEU A 572 -14.09 9.40 31.58
N ASN A 573 -15.17 8.63 31.57
CA ASN A 573 -15.24 7.33 32.20
C ASN A 573 -14.05 6.45 31.75
N PRO A 574 -13.26 5.85 32.68
CA PRO A 574 -12.10 5.04 32.33
C PRO A 574 -12.35 3.95 31.29
N ALA A 575 -13.57 3.39 31.23
CA ALA A 575 -13.94 2.37 30.25
C ALA A 575 -14.14 2.89 28.81
N VAL A 576 -14.14 4.22 28.62
CA VAL A 576 -14.37 4.91 27.34
C VAL A 576 -13.09 5.59 26.82
N GLN A 577 -12.13 5.87 27.71
CA GLN A 577 -10.93 6.65 27.39
C GLN A 577 -10.16 6.09 26.19
N GLU A 578 -9.74 4.82 26.27
CA GLU A 578 -8.95 4.19 25.19
C GLU A 578 -9.80 3.95 23.93
N LYS A 579 -11.11 3.74 24.07
CA LYS A 579 -12.03 3.59 22.93
C LYS A 579 -12.07 4.84 22.07
N TYR A 580 -12.32 5.97 22.71
CA TYR A 580 -12.36 7.28 22.05
C TYR A 580 -10.97 7.66 21.50
N ALA A 581 -9.91 7.40 22.27
CA ALA A 581 -8.54 7.76 21.87
C ALA A 581 -7.95 6.88 20.77
N TYR A 582 -8.39 5.62 20.64
CA TYR A 582 -7.66 4.62 19.86
C TYR A 582 -8.51 3.42 19.38
N GLU A 583 -9.17 2.66 20.28
CA GLU A 583 -9.72 1.35 19.92
C GLU A 583 -10.84 1.43 18.87
N ASN A 584 -11.61 2.53 18.84
CA ASN A 584 -12.67 2.70 17.85
C ASN A 584 -12.08 2.84 16.44
N ALA A 585 -11.11 3.72 16.25
CA ALA A 585 -10.39 3.87 14.99
C ALA A 585 -9.74 2.56 14.57
N GLN A 586 -9.04 1.91 15.50
CA GLN A 586 -8.37 0.64 15.25
C GLN A 586 -9.34 -0.48 14.83
N ARG A 587 -10.58 -0.46 15.31
CA ARG A 587 -11.60 -1.46 14.98
C ARG A 587 -12.18 -1.26 13.59
N ILE A 588 -12.20 -0.04 13.07
CA ILE A 588 -12.68 0.24 11.70
C ILE A 588 -11.74 -0.40 10.68
N PHE A 589 -10.44 -0.28 10.87
CA PHE A 589 -9.40 -0.69 9.91
C PHE A 589 -8.71 -2.02 10.24
N LYS A 590 -9.23 -2.80 11.21
CA LYS A 590 -8.78 -4.18 11.44
C LYS A 590 -9.55 -5.12 10.51
N GLY A 591 -9.00 -5.31 9.30
CA GLY A 591 -9.25 -6.48 8.44
C GLY A 591 -8.46 -7.69 8.90
#